data_AF-A0A345E914-F1
#
_entry.id   AF-A0A345E914-F1
#
_cell.length_a   1.000
_cell.length_b   1.000
_cell.length_c   1.000
_cell.angle_alpha   90.00
_cell.angle_beta   90.00
_cell.angle_gamma   90.00
#
_symmetry.space_group_name_H-M   'P 1'
#
loop_
_entity.id
_entity.type
_entity.pdbx_description
1 polymer ?
#
loop_
_entity_poly.entity_id
_entity_poly.type
_entity_poly.pdbx_seq_one_letter_code
_entity_poly.pdbx_strand_id
1 'polypeptide(L)'
;MDSNWSVTPLDGHDVTLVTVDLRNPSPVDRRVRVSNRLDGPVLPPKRAGVSESGWDEEGFDGVVPASGRRTLGYACPAPARRPPVSVVDEGRADAEAADSTAVAVRELGDPRPPGDAIPGVEEAEDDGTGDEPPVPTDAEAGVPPAVESWLTAVEARVDRGERLTDASVESATAALGEIDDASELAEQVSADAAALEAVAERAAALAERASVVDVPAEALRRLP
;
A
#
# COMPACT_ATOMS: atom_id res chain seq x y z
N MET A 1 6.43 -25.04 11.95
CA MET A 1 5.31 -24.31 11.32
C MET A 1 4.17 -25.27 11.05
N ASP A 2 2.93 -24.93 11.43
CA ASP A 2 1.75 -25.72 11.07
C ASP A 2 1.10 -25.11 9.82
N SER A 3 0.74 -25.92 8.83
CA SER A 3 0.12 -25.46 7.58
C SER A 3 -1.09 -26.31 7.21
N ASN A 4 -2.20 -25.66 6.88
CA ASN A 4 -3.36 -26.25 6.23
C ASN A 4 -3.56 -25.61 4.85
N TRP A 5 -4.15 -26.32 3.90
CA TRP A 5 -4.40 -25.77 2.57
C TRP A 5 -5.69 -26.32 1.95
N SER A 6 -6.30 -25.53 1.08
CA SER A 6 -7.41 -25.92 0.24
C SER A 6 -7.14 -25.52 -1.21
N VAL A 7 -7.74 -26.26 -2.14
CA VAL A 7 -7.69 -25.97 -3.58
C VAL A 7 -9.10 -26.01 -4.14
N THR A 8 -9.44 -24.99 -4.90
CA THR A 8 -10.76 -24.84 -5.53
C THR A 8 -10.53 -24.53 -7.01
N PRO A 9 -10.79 -25.48 -7.91
CA PRO A 9 -10.84 -25.20 -9.35
C PRO A 9 -11.93 -24.15 -9.63
N LEU A 10 -11.64 -23.19 -10.50
CA LEU A 10 -12.62 -22.20 -10.93
C LEU A 10 -13.41 -22.75 -12.12
N ASP A 11 -14.72 -22.93 -11.94
CA ASP A 11 -15.58 -23.52 -12.99
C ASP A 11 -15.47 -22.74 -14.31
N GLY A 12 -15.28 -23.48 -15.41
CA GLY A 12 -15.17 -22.90 -16.76
C GLY A 12 -13.81 -22.29 -17.11
N HIS A 13 -12.81 -22.36 -16.22
CA HIS A 13 -11.46 -21.85 -16.45
C HIS A 13 -10.40 -22.88 -16.04
N ASP A 14 -9.26 -22.92 -16.74
CA ASP A 14 -8.09 -23.71 -16.33
C ASP A 14 -7.31 -23.04 -15.17
N VAL A 15 -8.03 -22.53 -14.17
CA VAL A 15 -7.48 -21.79 -13.04
C VAL A 15 -7.87 -22.48 -11.74
N THR A 16 -6.88 -22.72 -10.88
CA THR A 16 -7.06 -23.23 -9.53
C THR A 16 -6.79 -22.11 -8.53
N LEU A 17 -7.75 -21.85 -7.64
CA LEU A 17 -7.53 -21.02 -6.46
C LEU A 17 -6.92 -21.87 -5.35
N VAL A 18 -5.83 -21.41 -4.77
CA VAL A 18 -5.13 -22.05 -3.66
C VAL A 18 -5.22 -21.16 -2.44
N THR A 19 -5.64 -21.72 -1.30
CA THR A 19 -5.61 -21.05 0.00
C THR A 19 -4.71 -21.83 0.95
N VAL A 20 -3.86 -21.11 1.68
CA VAL A 20 -2.93 -21.68 2.65
C VAL A 20 -3.10 -20.97 3.98
N ASP A 21 -3.42 -21.72 5.03
CA ASP A 21 -3.48 -21.25 6.40
C ASP A 21 -2.23 -21.66 7.15
N LEU A 22 -1.45 -20.68 7.56
CA LEU A 22 -0.23 -20.86 8.33
C LEU A 22 -0.49 -20.53 9.79
N ARG A 23 -0.03 -21.40 10.70
CA ARG A 23 -0.05 -21.16 12.14
C ARG A 23 1.35 -21.30 12.71
N ASN A 24 1.78 -20.28 13.42
CA ASN A 24 3.06 -20.25 14.13
C ASN A 24 2.81 -20.58 15.61
N PRO A 25 3.19 -21.78 16.10
CA PRO A 25 3.09 -22.12 17.52
C PRO A 25 4.22 -21.52 18.37
N SER A 26 5.25 -20.94 17.74
CA SER A 26 6.41 -20.38 18.41
C SER A 26 6.10 -19.02 19.06
N PRO A 27 6.69 -18.68 20.22
CA PRO A 27 6.52 -17.36 20.84
C PRO A 27 7.35 -16.26 20.17
N VAL A 28 7.93 -16.52 19.00
CA VAL A 28 8.70 -15.54 18.22
C VAL A 28 8.19 -15.51 16.79
N ASP A 29 8.35 -14.36 16.13
CA ASP A 29 8.05 -14.19 14.72
C ASP A 29 8.92 -15.12 13.86
N ARG A 30 8.28 -15.82 12.92
CA ARG A 30 8.93 -16.79 12.04
C ARG A 30 8.83 -16.37 10.59
N ARG A 31 9.95 -16.44 9.88
CA ARG A 31 9.99 -16.24 8.43
C ARG A 31 9.66 -17.55 7.73
N VAL A 32 8.84 -17.47 6.68
CA VAL A 32 8.36 -18.62 5.93
C VAL A 32 8.41 -18.35 4.44
N ARG A 33 8.80 -19.38 3.68
CA ARG A 33 8.67 -19.45 2.22
C ARG A 33 7.55 -20.43 1.90
N VAL A 34 6.55 -19.98 1.16
CA VAL A 34 5.47 -20.81 0.61
C VAL A 34 5.65 -20.87 -0.90
N SER A 35 6.00 -22.03 -1.44
CA SER A 35 6.22 -22.21 -2.88
C SER A 35 5.07 -22.99 -3.52
N ASN A 36 4.60 -22.49 -4.66
CA ASN A 36 3.61 -23.18 -5.49
C ASN A 36 4.21 -24.46 -6.11
N ARG A 37 3.40 -25.53 -6.19
CA ARG A 37 3.78 -26.82 -6.80
C ARG A 37 2.92 -27.20 -8.00
N LEU A 38 2.05 -26.29 -8.41
CA LEU A 38 1.26 -26.41 -9.62
C LEU A 38 2.10 -25.97 -10.82
N ASP A 39 1.85 -26.54 -11.99
CA ASP A 39 2.67 -26.33 -13.20
C ASP A 39 2.37 -25.00 -13.92
N GLY A 40 1.96 -23.97 -13.17
CA GLY A 40 1.58 -22.66 -13.70
C GLY A 40 2.09 -21.51 -12.81
N PRO A 41 2.10 -20.27 -13.34
CA PRO A 41 2.55 -19.09 -12.61
C PRO A 41 1.66 -18.82 -11.40
N VAL A 42 2.24 -18.19 -10.37
CA VAL A 42 1.49 -17.64 -9.26
C VAL A 42 0.85 -16.32 -9.67
N LEU A 43 -0.46 -16.23 -9.52
CA LEU A 43 -1.24 -15.00 -9.71
C LEU A 43 -1.64 -14.48 -8.33
N PRO A 44 -0.83 -13.58 -7.73
CA PRO A 44 -1.09 -13.06 -6.41
C PRO A 44 -2.28 -12.08 -6.41
N PRO A 45 -2.89 -11.84 -5.24
CA PRO A 45 -3.89 -10.80 -5.08
C PRO A 45 -3.26 -9.43 -5.38
N LYS A 46 -4.00 -8.61 -6.13
CA LYS A 46 -3.56 -7.27 -6.53
C LYS A 46 -4.45 -6.21 -5.89
N ARG A 47 -3.84 -5.13 -5.37
CA ARG A 47 -4.53 -3.89 -4.98
C ARG A 47 -4.01 -2.76 -5.85
N ALA A 48 -4.91 -2.05 -6.53
CA ALA A 48 -4.57 -1.01 -7.52
C ALA A 48 -3.57 -1.49 -8.60
N GLY A 49 -3.67 -2.76 -9.02
CA GLY A 49 -2.79 -3.38 -10.03
C GLY A 49 -1.43 -3.85 -9.51
N VAL A 50 -1.06 -3.54 -8.26
CA VAL A 50 0.19 -3.96 -7.62
C VAL A 50 -0.05 -5.22 -6.79
N SER A 51 0.85 -6.21 -6.93
CA SER A 51 0.81 -7.44 -6.11
C SER A 51 1.02 -7.10 -4.64
N GLU A 52 0.29 -7.79 -3.76
CA GLU A 52 0.50 -7.65 -2.31
C GLU A 52 1.97 -7.98 -1.92
N SER A 53 2.48 -7.36 -0.86
CA SER A 53 3.87 -7.53 -0.43
C SER A 53 4.17 -8.97 -0.02
N GLY A 54 5.35 -9.44 -0.41
CA GLY A 54 5.82 -10.80 -0.14
C GLY A 54 5.49 -11.80 -1.24
N TRP A 55 4.73 -11.44 -2.27
CA TRP A 55 4.50 -12.32 -3.42
C TRP A 55 5.55 -12.15 -4.51
N ASP A 56 5.99 -13.27 -5.08
CA ASP A 56 6.76 -13.33 -6.32
C ASP A 56 6.11 -14.30 -7.33
N GLU A 57 6.81 -14.62 -8.41
CA GLU A 57 6.29 -15.49 -9.48
C GLU A 57 6.14 -16.97 -9.05
N GLU A 58 6.86 -17.39 -8.00
CA GLU A 58 6.94 -18.77 -7.53
C GLU A 58 6.08 -19.02 -6.29
N GLY A 59 5.76 -17.97 -5.52
CA GLY A 59 5.00 -18.09 -4.29
C GLY A 59 5.07 -16.86 -3.40
N PHE A 60 5.18 -17.10 -2.10
CA PHE A 60 5.10 -16.09 -1.07
C PHE A 60 6.24 -16.21 -0.05
N ASP A 61 6.89 -15.09 0.22
CA ASP A 61 7.80 -14.87 1.33
C ASP A 61 7.23 -13.91 2.35
N GLY A 62 7.27 -14.28 3.62
CA GLY A 62 6.90 -13.34 4.65
C GLY A 62 7.07 -13.86 6.06
N VAL A 63 6.53 -13.07 6.98
CA VAL A 63 6.58 -13.36 8.41
C VAL A 63 5.20 -13.80 8.89
N VAL A 64 5.19 -14.81 9.76
CA VAL A 64 4.03 -15.18 10.57
C VAL A 64 4.30 -14.79 12.03
N PRO A 65 3.46 -13.95 12.63
CA PRO A 65 3.71 -13.40 13.96
C PRO A 65 3.76 -14.49 15.04
N ALA A 66 4.43 -14.19 16.15
CA ALA A 66 4.52 -15.03 17.34
C ALA A 66 3.13 -15.51 17.81
N SER A 67 2.99 -16.81 18.02
CA SER A 67 1.73 -17.47 18.43
C SER A 67 0.53 -17.14 17.53
N GLY A 68 0.79 -16.68 16.31
CA GLY A 68 -0.19 -16.12 15.39
C GLY A 68 -0.55 -17.02 14.24
N ARG A 69 -1.37 -16.47 13.34
CA ARG A 69 -1.80 -17.12 12.09
C ARG A 69 -1.67 -16.15 10.93
N ARG A 70 -1.53 -16.70 9.73
CA ARG A 70 -1.58 -15.93 8.48
C ARG A 70 -2.23 -16.78 7.39
N THR A 71 -3.22 -16.22 6.72
CA THR A 71 -3.89 -16.85 5.58
C THR A 71 -3.40 -16.20 4.29
N LEU A 72 -3.09 -17.03 3.30
CA LEU A 72 -2.60 -16.64 1.99
C LEU A 72 -3.55 -17.21 0.94
N GLY A 73 -3.86 -16.43 -0.09
CA GLY A 73 -4.67 -16.87 -1.23
C GLY A 73 -4.05 -16.42 -2.52
N TYR A 74 -3.96 -17.30 -3.52
CA TYR A 74 -3.50 -16.98 -4.87
C TYR A 74 -4.16 -17.87 -5.91
N ALA A 75 -4.18 -17.42 -7.16
CA ALA A 75 -4.65 -18.22 -8.28
C ALA A 75 -3.47 -18.78 -9.08
N CYS A 76 -3.66 -19.93 -9.72
CA CYS A 76 -2.68 -20.53 -10.61
C CYS A 76 -3.40 -21.11 -11.84
N PRO A 77 -3.03 -20.72 -13.07
CA PRO A 77 -3.64 -21.23 -14.29
C PRO A 77 -3.09 -22.62 -14.63
N ALA A 78 -3.32 -23.56 -13.74
CA ALA A 78 -2.92 -24.95 -13.85
C ALA A 78 -3.95 -25.83 -13.11
N PRO A 79 -4.10 -27.11 -13.52
CA PRO A 79 -4.99 -28.04 -12.84
C PRO A 79 -4.53 -28.30 -11.40
N ALA A 80 -5.48 -28.56 -10.51
CA ALA A 80 -5.20 -28.82 -9.11
C ALA A 80 -4.36 -30.09 -8.92
N ARG A 81 -3.23 -29.98 -8.22
CA ARG A 81 -2.36 -31.08 -7.79
C ARG A 81 -2.22 -31.09 -6.27
N ARG A 82 -2.00 -32.27 -5.68
CA ARG A 82 -1.74 -32.45 -4.24
C ARG A 82 -0.33 -33.02 -3.99
N PRO A 83 0.46 -32.43 -3.07
CA PRO A 83 0.21 -31.16 -2.38
C PRO A 83 0.35 -29.95 -3.32
N PRO A 84 -0.50 -28.92 -3.20
CA PRO A 84 -0.45 -27.74 -4.07
C PRO A 84 0.68 -26.78 -3.72
N VAL A 85 1.20 -26.86 -2.49
CA VAL A 85 2.23 -25.97 -1.96
C VAL A 85 3.30 -26.72 -1.17
N SER A 86 4.49 -26.14 -1.07
CA SER A 86 5.48 -26.42 -0.02
C SER A 86 5.52 -25.26 0.95
N VAL A 87 5.69 -25.54 2.24
CA VAL A 87 5.97 -24.52 3.26
C VAL A 87 7.33 -24.85 3.89
N VAL A 88 8.23 -23.88 3.88
CA VAL A 88 9.54 -23.94 4.53
C VAL A 88 9.58 -22.87 5.62
N ASP A 89 10.02 -23.26 6.82
CA ASP A 89 10.25 -22.36 7.95
C ASP A 89 11.74 -21.96 7.94
N GLU A 90 12.00 -20.70 7.64
CA GLU A 90 13.36 -20.16 7.45
C GLU A 90 14.00 -19.67 8.75
N GLY A 91 13.27 -19.70 9.87
CA GLY A 91 13.81 -19.28 11.15
C GLY A 91 13.17 -18.00 11.69
N ARG A 92 13.90 -17.31 12.56
CA ARG A 92 13.41 -16.11 13.26
C ARG A 92 13.51 -14.90 12.35
N ALA A 93 12.47 -14.06 12.31
CA ALA A 93 12.40 -12.94 11.37
C ALA A 93 13.47 -11.85 11.58
N ASP A 94 14.07 -11.76 12.76
CA ASP A 94 15.09 -10.77 13.15
C ASP A 94 16.54 -11.15 12.72
N ALA A 95 16.76 -12.37 12.22
CA ALA A 95 18.11 -12.92 12.07
C ALA A 95 18.83 -12.55 10.75
N GLU A 96 18.14 -12.11 9.69
CA GLU A 96 18.76 -11.96 8.35
C GLU A 96 18.43 -10.66 7.58
N ALA A 97 17.39 -9.89 7.96
CA ALA A 97 16.92 -8.77 7.14
C ALA A 97 17.87 -7.55 7.12
N ALA A 98 18.70 -7.38 8.15
CA ALA A 98 19.61 -6.24 8.23
C ALA A 98 20.78 -6.32 7.23
N ASP A 99 21.21 -7.52 6.84
CA ASP A 99 22.40 -7.71 6.01
C ASP A 99 22.07 -7.69 4.51
N SER A 100 20.98 -8.35 4.09
CA SER A 100 20.60 -8.43 2.67
C SER A 100 20.19 -7.08 2.06
N THR A 101 19.52 -6.22 2.83
CA THR A 101 19.05 -4.91 2.33
C THR A 101 20.23 -3.94 2.17
N ALA A 102 21.20 -3.99 3.09
CA ALA A 102 22.42 -3.19 3.04
C ALA A 102 23.38 -3.64 1.92
N VAL A 103 23.41 -4.94 1.62
CA VAL A 103 24.16 -5.49 0.47
C VAL A 103 23.49 -5.09 -0.86
N ALA A 104 22.16 -5.21 -0.97
CA ALA A 104 21.44 -4.83 -2.18
C ALA A 104 21.62 -3.33 -2.52
N VAL A 105 21.52 -2.43 -1.54
CA VAL A 105 21.75 -0.99 -1.77
C VAL A 105 23.16 -0.69 -2.28
N ARG A 106 24.16 -1.49 -1.89
CA ARG A 106 25.56 -1.32 -2.36
C ARG A 106 25.76 -1.82 -3.80
N GLU A 107 24.99 -2.80 -4.23
CA GLU A 107 25.03 -3.37 -5.59
C GLU A 107 24.36 -2.46 -6.64
N LEU A 108 23.37 -1.66 -6.24
CA LEU A 108 22.60 -0.78 -7.15
C LEU A 108 23.38 0.40 -7.73
N GLY A 109 24.62 0.65 -7.28
CA GLY A 109 25.48 1.70 -7.84
C GLY A 109 24.96 3.12 -7.61
N ASP A 110 25.53 4.08 -8.33
CA ASP A 110 25.17 5.49 -8.24
C ASP A 110 23.85 5.75 -8.98
N PRO A 111 22.76 6.16 -8.30
CA PRO A 111 21.44 6.33 -8.90
C PRO A 111 21.31 7.58 -9.78
N ARG A 112 22.43 8.23 -10.14
CA ARG A 112 22.40 9.36 -11.07
C ARG A 112 21.97 8.88 -12.47
N PRO A 113 20.86 9.39 -13.02
CA PRO A 113 20.51 9.11 -14.40
C PRO A 113 21.66 9.60 -15.32
N PRO A 114 21.91 8.94 -16.46
CA PRO A 114 22.89 9.42 -17.42
C PRO A 114 22.52 10.85 -17.85
N GLY A 115 23.52 11.73 -17.99
CA GLY A 115 23.30 13.18 -18.10
C GLY A 115 22.51 13.63 -19.33
N ASP A 116 22.32 12.73 -20.30
CA ASP A 116 21.49 12.90 -21.50
C ASP A 116 20.00 12.57 -21.29
N ALA A 117 19.64 11.96 -20.15
CA ALA A 117 18.25 11.71 -19.75
C ALA A 117 17.58 12.96 -19.12
N ILE A 118 18.34 14.04 -18.92
CA ILE A 118 17.80 15.35 -18.54
C ILE A 118 17.50 16.10 -19.85
N PRO A 119 16.24 16.42 -20.17
CA PRO A 119 15.94 17.31 -21.28
C PRO A 119 16.68 18.62 -21.06
N GLY A 120 17.51 19.02 -22.03
CA GLY A 120 18.11 20.34 -22.03
C GLY A 120 17.00 21.37 -21.96
N VAL A 121 17.04 22.21 -20.91
CA VAL A 121 16.29 23.46 -20.90
C VAL A 121 16.91 24.34 -21.98
N GLU A 122 16.45 24.14 -23.22
CA GLU A 122 16.66 25.10 -24.30
C GLU A 122 15.93 26.37 -23.88
N GLU A 123 16.72 27.41 -23.67
CA GLU A 123 16.26 28.78 -23.45
C GLU A 123 15.35 29.14 -24.63
N ALA A 124 14.04 29.11 -24.39
CA ALA A 124 13.06 29.60 -25.33
C ALA A 124 13.29 31.11 -25.46
N GLU A 125 13.82 31.50 -26.63
CA GLU A 125 13.91 32.90 -27.02
C GLU A 125 12.50 33.50 -27.03
N ASP A 126 12.36 34.52 -26.18
CA ASP A 126 11.26 35.45 -26.03
C ASP A 126 10.95 36.16 -27.35
N ASP A 127 9.75 35.91 -27.90
CA ASP A 127 9.09 36.87 -28.79
C ASP A 127 7.66 37.08 -28.27
N GLY A 128 7.48 38.23 -27.64
CA GLY A 128 6.38 38.50 -26.72
C GLY A 128 5.04 38.72 -27.40
N THR A 129 3.98 38.40 -26.66
CA THR A 129 2.82 39.28 -26.38
C THR A 129 1.89 38.55 -25.41
N GLY A 130 1.80 39.08 -24.18
CA GLY A 130 0.62 38.94 -23.32
C GLY A 130 0.50 37.64 -22.52
N ASP A 131 1.20 37.56 -21.39
CA ASP A 131 0.62 37.68 -20.04
C ASP A 131 1.80 37.53 -19.08
N GLU A 132 1.98 38.48 -18.17
CA GLU A 132 3.04 38.42 -17.17
C GLU A 132 2.83 37.14 -16.34
N PRO A 133 3.74 36.14 -16.37
CA PRO A 133 3.58 34.98 -15.52
C PRO A 133 3.54 35.48 -14.07
N PRO A 134 2.55 35.09 -13.26
CA PRO A 134 2.48 35.56 -11.90
C PRO A 134 3.81 35.19 -11.24
N VAL A 135 4.52 36.21 -10.75
CA VAL A 135 5.51 36.05 -9.69
C VAL A 135 4.98 35.00 -8.72
N PRO A 136 5.77 33.99 -8.30
CA PRO A 136 5.32 33.01 -7.31
C PRO A 136 5.03 33.77 -6.02
N THR A 137 3.80 34.24 -5.95
CA THR A 137 3.14 34.85 -4.82
C THR A 137 2.99 33.69 -3.87
N ASP A 138 3.60 33.82 -2.68
CA ASP A 138 3.50 32.91 -1.54
C ASP A 138 2.89 31.55 -1.88
N ALA A 139 3.72 30.52 -2.06
CA ALA A 139 3.26 29.13 -2.19
C ALA A 139 2.13 28.92 -1.17
N GLU A 140 0.89 28.91 -1.68
CA GLU A 140 -0.28 29.06 -0.82
C GLU A 140 -0.15 27.98 0.25
N ALA A 141 -0.23 28.39 1.51
CA ALA A 141 -0.14 27.52 2.68
C ALA A 141 -1.41 26.64 2.76
N GLY A 142 -1.64 25.88 1.70
CA GLY A 142 -2.81 25.08 1.43
C GLY A 142 -2.48 23.60 1.49
N VAL A 143 -3.52 22.82 1.71
CA VAL A 143 -3.45 21.36 1.70
C VAL A 143 -3.12 20.90 0.27
N PRO A 144 -2.18 19.95 0.08
CA PRO A 144 -1.88 19.43 -1.25
C PRO A 144 -3.14 18.85 -1.95
N PRO A 145 -3.32 19.02 -3.27
CA PRO A 145 -4.55 18.62 -3.97
C PRO A 145 -4.97 17.16 -3.77
N ALA A 146 -4.01 16.24 -3.61
CA ALA A 146 -4.28 14.84 -3.34
C ALA A 146 -4.89 14.62 -1.94
N VAL A 147 -4.43 15.38 -0.94
CA VAL A 147 -4.96 15.33 0.43
C VAL A 147 -6.34 15.99 0.46
N GLU A 148 -6.53 17.09 -0.26
CA GLU A 148 -7.84 17.75 -0.40
C GLU A 148 -8.86 16.80 -1.03
N SER A 149 -8.53 16.18 -2.16
CA SER A 149 -9.40 15.20 -2.82
C SER A 149 -9.73 14.00 -1.92
N TRP A 150 -8.80 13.58 -1.07
CA TRP A 150 -9.05 12.52 -0.10
C TRP A 150 -10.00 12.97 1.01
N LEU A 151 -9.81 14.17 1.56
CA LEU A 151 -10.70 14.76 2.58
C LEU A 151 -12.12 14.93 2.03
N THR A 152 -12.29 15.43 0.81
CA THR A 152 -13.62 15.52 0.15
C THR A 152 -14.29 14.15 0.04
N ALA A 153 -13.54 13.09 -0.26
CA ALA A 153 -14.10 11.75 -0.35
C ALA A 153 -14.53 11.19 1.02
N VAL A 154 -13.80 11.51 2.09
CA VAL A 154 -14.16 11.17 3.47
C VAL A 154 -15.41 11.94 3.90
N GLU A 155 -15.45 13.25 3.65
CA GLU A 155 -16.61 14.12 3.95
C GLU A 155 -17.88 13.58 3.29
N ALA A 156 -17.83 13.23 2.01
CA ALA A 156 -18.97 12.65 1.31
C ALA A 156 -19.47 11.31 1.92
N ARG A 157 -18.59 10.52 2.54
CA ARG A 157 -18.97 9.28 3.26
C ARG A 157 -19.57 9.58 4.63
N VAL A 158 -19.02 10.55 5.35
CA VAL A 158 -19.57 11.02 6.64
C VAL A 158 -20.96 11.61 6.44
N ASP A 159 -21.13 12.53 5.48
CA ASP A 159 -22.43 13.11 5.11
C ASP A 159 -23.47 12.06 4.74
N ARG A 160 -23.02 10.95 4.15
CA ARG A 160 -23.90 9.81 3.84
C ARG A 160 -24.32 9.07 5.10
N GLY A 161 -23.38 8.80 6.02
CA GLY A 161 -23.68 8.22 7.33
C GLY A 161 -24.65 9.07 8.14
N GLU A 162 -24.42 10.38 8.18
CA GLU A 162 -25.26 11.35 8.90
C GLU A 162 -26.70 11.38 8.35
N ARG A 163 -26.85 11.41 7.03
CA ARG A 163 -28.17 11.34 6.39
C ARG A 163 -28.93 10.06 6.73
N LEU A 164 -28.25 8.93 6.93
CA LEU A 164 -28.90 7.69 7.35
C LEU A 164 -29.29 7.69 8.82
N THR A 165 -28.50 8.32 9.69
CA THR A 165 -28.84 8.47 11.11
C THR A 165 -29.98 9.44 11.36
N ASP A 166 -30.09 10.50 10.55
CA ASP A 166 -31.16 11.51 10.67
C ASP A 166 -32.43 11.18 9.87
N ALA A 167 -32.37 10.20 8.96
CA ALA A 167 -33.52 9.81 8.16
C ALA A 167 -34.54 8.96 8.94
N SER A 168 -35.83 9.21 8.70
CA SER A 168 -36.88 8.24 9.02
C SER A 168 -36.67 6.97 8.18
N VAL A 169 -37.16 5.81 8.65
CA VAL A 169 -37.00 4.50 7.95
C VAL A 169 -37.43 4.58 6.47
N GLU A 170 -38.47 5.33 6.17
CA GLU A 170 -39.00 5.52 4.81
C GLU A 170 -38.07 6.37 3.93
N SER A 171 -37.45 7.41 4.50
CA SER A 171 -36.42 8.24 3.84
C SER A 171 -35.07 7.53 3.73
N ALA A 172 -34.72 6.67 4.70
CA ALA A 172 -33.50 5.87 4.68
C ALA A 172 -33.54 4.85 3.53
N THR A 173 -34.71 4.26 3.27
CA THR A 173 -34.91 3.32 2.16
C THR A 173 -34.79 4.02 0.79
N ALA A 174 -35.25 5.27 0.67
CA ALA A 174 -35.10 6.06 -0.56
C ALA A 174 -33.66 6.60 -0.76
N ALA A 175 -32.97 6.91 0.34
CA ALA A 175 -31.57 7.37 0.34
C ALA A 175 -30.57 6.23 0.08
N LEU A 176 -30.94 4.99 0.41
CA LEU A 176 -30.10 3.81 0.23
C LEU A 176 -29.81 3.46 -1.24
N GLY A 177 -30.60 3.91 -2.23
CA GLY A 177 -30.26 3.73 -3.66
C GLY A 177 -29.70 2.35 -4.04
N GLU A 178 -28.83 2.27 -5.06
CA GLU A 178 -28.00 1.09 -5.33
C GLU A 178 -26.79 1.05 -4.37
N ILE A 179 -27.00 0.84 -3.06
CA ILE A 179 -25.88 0.74 -2.11
C ILE A 179 -25.87 -0.64 -1.43
N ASP A 180 -24.70 -1.27 -1.55
CA ASP A 180 -24.22 -2.41 -0.77
C ASP A 180 -24.16 -2.05 0.73
N ASP A 181 -24.90 -2.83 1.52
CA ASP A 181 -24.85 -2.99 2.98
C ASP A 181 -24.53 -1.76 3.88
N ALA A 182 -25.51 -1.33 4.69
CA ALA A 182 -25.32 -0.27 5.69
C ALA A 182 -24.23 -0.59 6.74
N SER A 183 -23.94 -1.86 6.98
CA SER A 183 -22.84 -2.26 7.86
C SER A 183 -21.46 -1.94 7.27
N GLU A 184 -21.29 -2.13 5.96
CA GLU A 184 -20.04 -1.79 5.25
C GLU A 184 -19.76 -0.28 5.34
N LEU A 185 -20.79 0.55 5.15
CA LEU A 185 -20.65 1.99 5.31
C LEU A 185 -20.24 2.38 6.74
N ALA A 186 -20.81 1.74 7.77
CA ALA A 186 -20.46 2.01 9.16
C ALA A 186 -19.01 1.61 9.48
N GLU A 187 -18.55 0.47 8.95
CA GLU A 187 -17.16 0.05 9.04
C GLU A 187 -16.23 1.03 8.33
N GLN A 188 -16.62 1.49 7.14
CA GLN A 188 -15.83 2.45 6.36
C GLN A 188 -15.71 3.81 7.05
N VAL A 189 -16.79 4.34 7.65
CA VAL A 189 -16.76 5.58 8.43
C VAL A 189 -15.86 5.43 9.68
N SER A 190 -15.91 4.27 10.34
CA SER A 190 -15.03 3.99 11.49
C SER A 190 -13.55 3.93 11.07
N ALA A 191 -13.26 3.36 9.90
CA ALA A 191 -11.93 3.34 9.32
C ALA A 191 -11.44 4.75 8.94
N ASP A 192 -12.31 5.57 8.36
CA ASP A 192 -12.02 6.96 8.03
C ASP A 192 -11.71 7.79 9.28
N ALA A 193 -12.46 7.60 10.37
CA ALA A 193 -12.19 8.27 11.66
C ALA A 193 -10.79 7.93 12.19
N ALA A 194 -10.41 6.65 12.19
CA ALA A 194 -9.07 6.22 12.61
C ALA A 194 -7.97 6.76 11.69
N ALA A 195 -8.22 6.82 10.38
CA ALA A 195 -7.27 7.38 9.42
C ALA A 195 -7.06 8.88 9.62
N LEU A 196 -8.13 9.65 9.86
CA LEU A 196 -8.05 11.08 10.15
C LEU A 196 -7.26 11.36 11.44
N GLU A 197 -7.47 10.58 12.49
CA GLU A 197 -6.71 10.69 13.74
C GLU A 197 -5.21 10.46 13.51
N ALA A 198 -4.85 9.39 12.80
CA ALA A 198 -3.45 9.09 12.49
C ALA A 198 -2.78 10.19 11.62
N VAL A 199 -3.53 10.78 10.67
CA VAL A 199 -3.05 11.89 9.85
C VAL A 199 -2.83 13.14 10.71
N ALA A 200 -3.77 13.47 11.60
CA ALA A 200 -3.65 14.62 12.50
C ALA A 200 -2.43 14.51 13.44
N GLU A 201 -2.23 13.33 14.05
CA GLU A 201 -1.07 13.07 14.91
C GLU A 201 0.25 13.25 14.14
N ARG A 202 0.33 12.67 12.94
CA ARG A 202 1.54 12.75 12.11
C ARG A 202 1.80 14.18 11.64
N ALA A 203 0.77 14.90 11.22
CA ALA A 203 0.90 16.30 10.79
C ALA A 203 1.40 17.19 11.94
N ALA A 204 0.83 17.03 13.15
CA ALA A 204 1.26 17.76 14.33
C ALA A 204 2.72 17.45 14.71
N ALA A 205 3.11 16.17 14.71
CA ALA A 205 4.49 15.77 15.00
C ALA A 205 5.49 16.31 13.96
N LEU A 206 5.11 16.35 12.68
CA LEU A 206 5.94 16.92 11.62
C LEU A 206 6.06 18.44 11.74
N ALA A 207 4.96 19.14 12.06
CA ALA A 207 4.96 20.58 12.27
C ALA A 207 5.86 20.99 13.44
N GLU A 208 5.77 20.28 14.56
CA GLU A 208 6.66 20.51 15.72
C GLU A 208 8.12 20.27 15.37
N ARG A 209 8.41 19.19 14.63
CA ARG A 209 9.79 18.91 14.25
C ARG A 209 10.32 19.95 13.24
N ALA A 210 9.49 20.41 12.31
CA ALA A 210 9.86 21.44 11.35
C ALA A 210 10.10 22.80 12.01
N SER A 211 9.40 23.13 13.10
CA SER A 211 9.62 24.38 13.84
C SER A 211 10.98 24.45 14.55
N VAL A 212 11.55 23.29 14.90
CA VAL A 212 12.84 23.17 15.60
C VAL A 212 14.03 23.06 14.64
N VAL A 213 13.81 22.62 13.40
CA VAL A 213 14.89 22.41 12.43
C VAL A 213 15.34 23.74 11.83
N ASP A 214 16.53 24.19 12.24
CA ASP A 214 17.24 25.30 11.61
C ASP A 214 18.23 24.77 10.56
N VAL A 215 17.95 25.02 9.27
CA VAL A 215 18.82 24.61 8.17
C VAL A 215 19.85 25.71 7.93
N PRO A 216 21.17 25.45 8.03
CA PRO A 216 22.21 26.45 7.84
C PRO A 216 22.44 26.76 6.36
N ALA A 217 21.40 27.27 5.68
CA ALA A 217 21.37 27.52 4.25
C ALA A 217 22.53 28.41 3.79
N GLU A 218 22.91 29.39 4.61
CA GLU A 218 24.00 30.31 4.30
C GLU A 218 25.39 29.68 4.40
N ALA A 219 25.59 28.71 5.30
CA ALA A 219 26.85 27.96 5.37
C ALA A 219 27.00 27.02 4.18
N LEU A 220 25.90 26.38 3.75
CA LEU A 220 25.89 25.48 2.60
C LEU A 220 26.12 26.21 1.27
N ARG A 221 25.61 27.44 1.10
CA ARG A 221 25.87 28.26 -0.09
C ARG A 221 27.33 28.68 -0.26
N ARG A 222 28.14 28.64 0.81
CA ARG A 222 29.56 29.07 0.79
C ARG A 222 30.54 27.92 0.52
N LEU A 223 30.04 26.70 0.28
CA LEU A 223 30.88 25.57 -0.11
C LEU A 223 31.25 25.68 -1.61
N PRO A 224 32.53 25.47 -1.96
CA PRO A 224 33.05 25.58 -3.33
C PRO A 224 32.65 24.40 -4.23
#